data_AF-A0A9W6Z9K6-F1
#
_entry.id   AF-A0A9W6Z9K6-F1
#
_cell.length_a   1.000
_cell.length_b   1.000
_cell.length_c   1.000
_cell.angle_alpha   90.00
_cell.angle_beta   90.00
_cell.angle_gamma   90.00
#
_symmetry.space_group_name_H-M   'P 1'
#
loop_
_entity.id
_entity.type
_entity.pdbx_description
1 polymer ?
#
loop_
_entity_poly.entity_id
_entity_poly.type
_entity_poly.pdbx_seq_one_letter_code
_entity_poly.pdbx_strand_id
1 'polypeptide(L)'
;MATLLTLFPKSRKTLYDSRSLLHSLSTSSHPSPSLLNDTLDELDHQIKILTSLLQNEPLKDREMWSRKISELQSESSSLRQSSKTYTSRTYNPSTLHSQRSYLLSSGESLRNRQQNDYQTRSVEEGVSLDSSLNMVDGMLRQGTLLTNENFQEGF
;
A
#
# COMPACT_ATOMS: atom_id res chain seq x y z
N MET A 1 -29.46 -33.55 17.45
CA MET A 1 -29.11 -32.74 18.64
C MET A 1 -27.62 -32.46 18.58
N ALA A 2 -27.20 -31.19 18.68
CA ALA A 2 -25.78 -30.85 18.72
C ALA A 2 -25.21 -31.23 20.09
N THR A 3 -24.06 -31.90 20.10
CA THR A 3 -23.34 -32.30 21.31
C THR A 3 -21.97 -31.63 21.35
N LEU A 4 -21.37 -31.50 22.54
CA LEU A 4 -20.02 -30.94 22.67
C LEU A 4 -18.98 -31.65 21.78
N LEU A 5 -19.08 -32.98 21.68
CA LEU A 5 -18.20 -33.81 20.85
C LEU A 5 -18.31 -33.53 19.35
N THR A 6 -19.48 -33.10 18.87
CA THR A 6 -19.71 -32.82 17.44
C THR A 6 -19.46 -31.34 17.12
N LEU A 7 -19.80 -30.44 18.04
CA LEU A 7 -19.69 -29.02 17.83
C LEU A 7 -18.25 -28.51 18.04
N PHE A 8 -17.50 -29.06 19.00
CA PHE A 8 -16.14 -28.59 19.28
C PHE A 8 -15.17 -28.78 18.11
N PRO A 9 -15.11 -29.95 17.43
CA PRO A 9 -14.27 -30.10 16.22
C PRO A 9 -14.70 -29.16 15.09
N LYS A 10 -16.01 -28.90 14.95
CA LYS A 10 -16.53 -27.94 13.98
C LYS A 10 -16.03 -26.52 14.29
N SER A 11 -16.10 -26.08 15.55
CA SER A 11 -15.59 -24.77 15.96
C SER A 11 -14.08 -24.65 15.80
N ARG A 12 -13.32 -25.71 16.10
CA ARG A 12 -11.88 -25.76 15.82
C ARG A 12 -11.61 -25.61 14.32
N LYS A 13 -12.35 -26.30 13.45
CA LYS A 13 -12.22 -26.15 12.00
C LYS A 13 -12.52 -24.72 11.56
N THR A 14 -13.64 -24.14 11.98
CA THR A 14 -14.00 -22.75 11.67
C THR A 14 -12.91 -21.76 12.10
N LEU A 15 -12.26 -21.99 13.25
CA LEU A 15 -11.12 -21.20 13.71
C LEU A 15 -9.90 -21.33 12.79
N TYR A 16 -9.55 -22.54 12.33
CA TYR A 16 -8.49 -22.75 11.34
C TYR A 16 -8.81 -22.08 10.00
N ASP A 17 -10.04 -22.22 9.52
CA ASP A 17 -10.49 -21.58 8.29
C ASP A 17 -10.39 -20.05 8.40
N SER A 18 -10.80 -19.48 9.55
CA SER A 18 -10.67 -18.04 9.83
C SER A 18 -9.21 -17.57 9.85
N ARG A 19 -8.29 -18.37 10.42
CA ARG A 19 -6.83 -18.09 10.36
C ARG A 19 -6.32 -18.08 8.92
N SER A 20 -6.71 -19.07 8.13
CA SER A 20 -6.33 -19.16 6.72
C SER A 20 -6.85 -17.96 5.93
N LEU A 21 -8.11 -17.56 6.13
CA LEU A 21 -8.70 -16.37 5.50
C LEU A 21 -7.96 -15.08 5.87
N LEU A 22 -7.61 -14.90 7.16
CA LEU A 22 -6.82 -13.75 7.60
C LEU A 22 -5.42 -13.73 6.94
N HIS A 23 -4.79 -14.90 6.80
CA HIS A 23 -3.51 -14.99 6.12
C HIS A 23 -3.64 -14.69 4.62
N SER A 24 -4.67 -15.20 3.95
CA SER A 24 -4.93 -14.92 2.53
C SER A 24 -5.18 -13.44 2.30
N LEU A 25 -5.95 -12.78 3.18
CA LEU A 25 -6.16 -11.32 3.18
C LEU A 25 -4.84 -10.54 3.31
N SER A 26 -3.88 -11.03 4.11
CA SER A 26 -2.59 -10.37 4.28
C SER A 26 -1.62 -10.60 3.12
N THR A 27 -1.79 -11.68 2.34
CA THR A 27 -0.90 -12.06 1.23
C THR A 27 -1.45 -11.76 -0.16
N SER A 28 -2.51 -10.95 -0.27
CA SER A 28 -3.10 -10.46 -1.54
C SER A 28 -3.76 -11.51 -2.44
N SER A 29 -3.95 -12.75 -1.95
CA SER A 29 -5.04 -13.57 -2.48
C SER A 29 -6.35 -12.89 -2.06
N HIS A 30 -7.39 -12.84 -2.88
CA HIS A 30 -8.60 -12.05 -2.58
C HIS A 30 -9.71 -12.87 -1.86
N PRO A 31 -9.68 -13.08 -0.53
CA PRO A 31 -10.91 -13.22 0.24
C PRO A 31 -11.52 -11.84 0.52
N SER A 32 -12.85 -11.78 0.56
CA SER A 32 -13.55 -10.59 1.07
C SER A 32 -13.34 -10.45 2.58
N PRO A 33 -12.99 -9.26 3.11
CA PRO A 33 -12.96 -9.00 4.55
C PRO A 33 -14.30 -9.29 5.25
N SER A 34 -15.42 -9.17 4.54
CA SER A 34 -16.75 -9.50 5.07
C SER A 34 -16.86 -10.98 5.43
N LEU A 35 -16.32 -11.86 4.58
CA LEU A 35 -16.36 -13.31 4.79
C LEU A 35 -15.62 -13.69 6.08
N LEU A 36 -14.47 -13.07 6.37
CA LEU A 36 -13.74 -13.30 7.62
C LEU A 36 -14.56 -12.88 8.85
N ASN A 37 -15.27 -11.75 8.77
CA ASN A 37 -16.10 -11.28 9.87
C ASN A 37 -17.31 -12.21 10.07
N ASP A 38 -17.95 -12.65 8.99
CA ASP A 38 -19.07 -13.60 9.05
C ASP A 38 -18.62 -14.94 9.66
N THR A 39 -17.44 -15.45 9.29
CA THR A 39 -16.90 -16.70 9.87
C THR A 39 -16.54 -16.54 11.35
N LEU A 40 -16.08 -15.35 11.76
CA LEU A 40 -15.80 -15.03 13.16
C LEU A 40 -17.08 -14.89 13.98
N ASP A 41 -18.14 -14.31 13.43
CA ASP A 41 -19.45 -14.21 14.08
C ASP A 41 -20.08 -15.60 14.26
N GLU A 42 -19.98 -16.47 13.26
CA GLU A 42 -20.40 -17.87 13.35
C GLU A 42 -19.56 -18.63 14.40
N LEU A 43 -18.25 -18.42 14.47
CA LEU A 43 -17.40 -19.01 15.50
C LEU A 43 -17.82 -18.56 16.91
N ASP A 44 -18.08 -17.26 17.11
CA ASP A 44 -18.54 -16.70 18.38
C ASP A 44 -19.92 -17.26 18.77
N HIS A 45 -20.81 -17.48 17.80
CA HIS A 45 -22.09 -18.14 18.01
C HIS A 45 -21.91 -19.59 18.47
N GLN A 46 -21.04 -20.35 17.80
CA GLN A 46 -20.75 -21.74 18.18
C GLN A 46 -20.11 -21.82 19.58
N ILE A 47 -19.21 -20.90 19.95
CA ILE A 47 -18.64 -20.82 21.29
C ILE A 47 -19.73 -20.60 22.34
N LYS A 48 -20.69 -19.70 22.08
CA LYS A 48 -21.81 -19.47 23.00
C LYS A 48 -22.64 -20.73 23.22
N ILE A 49 -22.89 -21.51 22.16
CA ILE A 49 -23.58 -22.79 22.27
C ILE A 49 -22.73 -23.82 23.04
N LEU A 50 -21.42 -23.91 22.78
CA LEU A 50 -20.53 -24.80 23.55
C LEU A 50 -20.56 -24.47 25.05
N THR A 51 -20.52 -23.18 25.40
CA THR A 51 -20.57 -22.72 26.78
C THR A 51 -21.91 -23.02 27.45
N SER A 52 -23.03 -22.94 26.73
CA SER A 52 -24.33 -23.33 27.28
C SER A 52 -24.43 -24.85 27.48
N LEU A 53 -23.90 -25.65 26.56
CA LEU A 53 -23.86 -27.11 26.69
C LEU A 53 -22.97 -27.58 27.83
N LEU A 54 -21.92 -26.83 28.19
CA LEU A 54 -21.04 -27.12 29.33
C LEU A 54 -21.78 -27.22 30.67
N GLN A 55 -22.94 -26.58 30.80
CA GLN A 55 -23.75 -26.67 32.03
C GLN A 55 -24.42 -28.03 32.20
N ASN A 56 -24.60 -28.79 31.12
CA ASN A 56 -25.29 -30.07 31.10
C ASN A 56 -24.33 -31.28 31.17
N GLU A 57 -23.01 -31.05 31.17
CA GLU A 57 -22.00 -32.11 31.21
C GLU A 57 -21.71 -32.61 32.64
N PRO A 58 -21.31 -33.89 32.80
CA PRO A 58 -20.86 -34.42 34.07
C PRO A 58 -19.62 -33.68 34.59
N LEU A 59 -19.55 -33.53 35.92
CA LEU A 59 -18.48 -32.78 36.61
C LEU A 59 -17.07 -33.25 36.25
N LYS A 60 -16.89 -34.53 35.93
CA LYS A 60 -15.59 -35.14 35.60
C LYS A 60 -14.99 -34.59 34.29
N ASP A 61 -15.83 -34.34 33.28
CA ASP A 61 -15.38 -33.87 31.97
C ASP A 61 -15.50 -32.35 31.82
N ARG A 62 -16.27 -31.71 32.71
CA ARG A 62 -16.56 -30.28 32.67
C ARG A 62 -15.30 -29.40 32.74
N GLU A 63 -14.32 -29.76 33.56
CA GLU A 63 -13.08 -28.98 33.68
C GLU A 63 -12.26 -29.02 32.38
N MET A 64 -12.12 -30.20 31.78
CA MET A 64 -11.43 -30.40 30.51
C MET A 64 -12.12 -29.64 29.38
N TRP A 65 -13.45 -29.71 29.29
CA TRP A 65 -14.22 -28.95 28.30
C TRP A 65 -14.17 -27.45 28.54
N SER A 66 -14.25 -27.00 29.79
CA SER A 66 -14.11 -25.59 30.17
C SER A 66 -12.78 -25.01 29.67
N ARG A 67 -11.68 -25.74 29.90
CA ARG A 67 -10.35 -25.34 29.41
C ARG A 67 -10.28 -25.28 27.88
N LYS A 68 -10.82 -26.30 27.19
CA LYS A 68 -10.85 -26.32 25.72
C LYS A 68 -11.66 -25.17 25.13
N ILE A 69 -12.80 -24.83 25.74
CA ILE A 69 -13.66 -23.73 25.32
C ILE A 69 -12.96 -22.38 25.59
N SER A 70 -12.30 -22.22 26.75
CA SER A 70 -11.60 -20.98 27.08
C SER A 70 -10.39 -20.73 26.19
N GLU A 71 -9.63 -21.77 25.84
CA GLU A 71 -8.56 -21.70 24.83
C GLU A 71 -9.12 -21.23 23.48
N LEU A 72 -10.22 -21.84 23.03
CA LEU A 72 -10.86 -21.49 21.75
C LEU A 72 -11.41 -20.05 21.75
N GLN A 73 -11.93 -19.58 22.89
CA GLN A 73 -12.38 -18.20 23.08
C GLN A 73 -11.22 -17.19 23.07
N SER A 74 -10.09 -17.53 23.71
CA SER A 74 -8.88 -16.72 23.69
C SER A 74 -8.33 -16.60 22.25
N GLU A 75 -8.26 -17.72 21.53
CA GLU A 75 -7.82 -17.76 20.13
C GLU A 75 -8.76 -16.96 19.21
N SER A 76 -10.09 -17.08 19.36
CA SER A 76 -11.07 -16.26 18.61
C SER A 76 -10.89 -14.77 18.86
N SER A 77 -10.74 -14.38 20.12
CA SER A 77 -10.56 -12.97 20.53
C SER A 77 -9.28 -12.37 19.94
N SER A 78 -8.18 -13.14 19.98
CA SER A 78 -6.91 -12.76 19.35
C SER A 78 -7.08 -12.56 17.85
N LEU A 79 -7.76 -13.49 17.16
CA LEU A 79 -7.98 -13.39 15.72
C LEU A 79 -8.83 -12.18 15.34
N ARG A 80 -9.88 -11.90 16.11
CA ARG A 80 -10.74 -10.72 15.91
C ARG A 80 -9.95 -9.43 16.08
N GLN A 81 -9.03 -9.38 17.04
CA GLN A 81 -8.13 -8.23 17.20
C GLN A 81 -7.17 -8.07 16.02
N SER A 82 -6.62 -9.16 15.49
CA SER A 82 -5.80 -9.14 14.27
C SER A 82 -6.59 -8.69 13.04
N SER A 83 -7.83 -9.15 12.88
CA SER A 83 -8.75 -8.72 11.81
C SER A 83 -9.04 -7.21 11.87
N LYS A 84 -9.34 -6.69 13.07
CA LYS A 84 -9.50 -5.25 13.29
C LYS A 84 -8.26 -4.47 12.92
N THR A 85 -7.08 -4.95 13.36
CA THR A 85 -5.80 -4.30 13.06
C THR A 85 -5.51 -4.27 11.56
N TYR A 86 -5.78 -5.36 10.84
CA TYR A 86 -5.67 -5.41 9.39
C TYR A 86 -6.62 -4.41 8.72
N THR A 87 -7.91 -4.45 9.07
CA THR A 87 -8.92 -3.57 8.49
C THR A 87 -8.59 -2.10 8.76
N SER A 88 -8.18 -1.75 9.98
CA SER A 88 -7.76 -0.40 10.34
C SER A 88 -6.50 0.07 9.62
N ARG A 89 -5.59 -0.82 9.22
CA ARG A 89 -4.41 -0.45 8.42
C ARG A 89 -4.77 -0.24 6.94
N THR A 90 -5.58 -1.14 6.38
CA THR A 90 -5.94 -1.14 4.96
C THR A 90 -6.93 -0.02 4.61
N TYR A 91 -7.88 0.26 5.51
CA TYR A 91 -8.97 1.21 5.26
C TYR A 91 -8.87 2.48 6.11
N ASN A 92 -7.68 2.85 6.61
CA ASN A 92 -7.55 4.13 7.30
C ASN A 92 -7.68 5.28 6.28
N PRO A 93 -8.70 6.15 6.38
CA PRO A 93 -8.83 7.28 5.49
C PRO A 93 -7.63 8.24 5.61
N SER A 94 -6.96 8.29 6.77
CA SER A 94 -5.78 9.14 6.97
C SER A 94 -4.53 8.61 6.27
N THR A 95 -4.33 7.29 6.18
CA THR A 95 -3.23 6.71 5.40
C THR A 95 -3.50 6.82 3.90
N LEU A 96 -4.74 6.60 3.47
CA LEU A 96 -5.15 6.82 2.08
C LEU A 96 -5.02 8.29 1.67
N HIS A 97 -5.41 9.22 2.54
CA HIS A 97 -5.21 10.65 2.31
C HIS A 97 -3.73 10.99 2.26
N SER A 98 -2.91 10.48 3.19
CA SER A 98 -1.47 10.74 3.20
C SER A 98 -0.76 10.16 1.97
N GLN A 99 -1.13 8.96 1.54
CA GLN A 99 -0.62 8.34 0.31
C GLN A 99 -1.06 9.12 -0.93
N ARG A 100 -2.32 9.56 -0.98
CA ARG A 100 -2.83 10.42 -2.06
C ARG A 100 -2.09 11.76 -2.09
N SER A 101 -1.92 12.41 -0.95
CA SER A 101 -1.20 13.67 -0.82
C SER A 101 0.27 13.52 -1.19
N TYR A 102 0.90 12.40 -0.84
CA TYR A 102 2.26 12.07 -1.26
C TYR A 102 2.38 11.82 -2.77
N LEU A 103 1.41 11.15 -3.39
CA LEU A 103 1.39 10.95 -4.84
C LEU A 103 1.13 12.27 -5.58
N LEU A 104 0.28 13.14 -5.04
CA LEU A 104 0.02 14.47 -5.60
C LEU A 104 1.27 15.37 -5.49
N SER A 105 1.93 15.40 -4.34
CA SER A 105 3.18 16.17 -4.17
C SER A 105 4.37 15.57 -4.91
N SER A 106 4.43 14.24 -5.04
CA SER A 106 5.41 13.54 -5.89
C SER A 106 5.15 13.84 -7.38
N GLY A 107 3.89 13.88 -7.81
CA GLY A 107 3.50 14.30 -9.16
C GLY A 107 3.84 15.77 -9.44
N GLU A 108 3.63 16.66 -8.48
CA GLU A 108 4.01 18.08 -8.56
C GLU A 108 5.53 18.26 -8.60
N SER A 109 6.29 17.51 -7.81
CA SER A 109 7.76 17.58 -7.83
C SER A 109 8.36 16.96 -9.10
N LEU A 110 7.74 15.93 -9.69
CA LEU A 110 8.09 15.42 -11.01
C LEU A 110 7.77 16.42 -12.12
N ARG A 111 6.62 17.12 -12.03
CA ARG A 111 6.24 18.19 -12.95
C ARG A 111 7.18 19.39 -12.83
N ASN A 112 7.54 19.80 -11.61
CA ASN A 112 8.50 20.87 -11.36
C ASN A 112 9.93 20.49 -11.80
N ARG A 113 10.33 19.22 -11.72
CA ARG A 113 11.60 18.74 -12.31
C ARG A 113 11.60 18.88 -13.82
N GLN A 114 10.56 18.39 -14.50
CA GLN A 114 10.45 18.55 -15.95
C GLN A 114 10.41 20.03 -16.36
N GLN A 115 9.67 20.87 -15.63
CA GLN A 115 9.54 22.29 -15.94
C GLN A 115 10.87 23.05 -15.74
N ASN A 116 11.64 22.73 -14.69
CA ASN A 116 13.01 23.23 -14.53
C ASN A 116 13.93 22.76 -15.67
N ASP A 117 13.86 21.48 -16.07
CA ASP A 117 14.67 20.97 -17.18
C ASP A 117 14.36 21.68 -18.51
N TYR A 118 13.09 22.00 -18.79
CA TYR A 118 12.70 22.82 -19.96
C TYR A 118 13.20 24.27 -19.86
N GLN A 119 13.19 24.86 -18.65
CA GLN A 119 13.66 26.23 -18.44
C GLN A 119 15.18 26.32 -18.55
N THR A 120 15.92 25.36 -18.00
CA THR A 120 17.38 25.28 -18.11
C THR A 120 17.82 25.07 -19.56
N ARG A 121 17.14 24.16 -20.30
CA ARG A 121 17.41 23.99 -21.74
C ARG A 121 17.14 25.25 -22.55
N SER A 122 16.04 25.96 -22.28
CA SER A 122 15.69 27.19 -23.02
C SER A 122 16.68 28.33 -22.74
N VAL A 123 17.24 28.39 -21.52
CA VAL A 123 18.29 29.36 -21.15
C VAL A 123 19.62 29.00 -21.81
N GLU A 124 20.01 27.73 -21.83
CA GLU A 124 21.23 27.28 -22.52
C GLU A 124 21.16 27.48 -24.05
N GLU A 125 19.99 27.29 -24.65
CA GLU A 125 19.77 27.54 -26.09
C GLU A 125 19.83 29.05 -26.41
N GLY A 126 19.32 29.90 -25.52
CA GLY A 126 19.44 31.36 -25.63
C GLY A 126 20.88 31.87 -25.53
N VAL A 127 21.69 31.31 -24.62
CA VAL A 127 23.12 31.64 -24.48
C VAL A 127 23.92 31.13 -25.69
N SER A 128 23.55 29.98 -26.24
CA SER A 128 24.17 29.41 -27.45
C SER A 128 23.84 30.22 -28.71
N LEU A 129 22.63 30.76 -28.83
CA LEU A 129 22.22 31.65 -29.91
C LEU A 129 22.94 33.01 -29.85
N ASP A 130 23.06 33.60 -28.67
CA ASP A 130 23.77 34.87 -28.48
C ASP A 130 25.28 34.70 -28.75
N SER A 131 25.87 33.58 -28.33
CA SER A 131 27.25 33.22 -28.68
C SER A 131 27.43 33.01 -30.20
N SER A 132 26.48 32.36 -30.87
CA SER A 132 26.50 32.15 -32.32
C SER A 132 26.39 33.48 -33.10
N LEU A 133 25.50 34.38 -32.69
CA LEU A 133 25.34 35.71 -33.30
C LEU A 133 26.62 36.55 -33.16
N ASN A 134 27.26 36.51 -31.99
CA ASN A 134 28.51 37.23 -31.77
C ASN A 134 29.70 36.64 -32.57
N MET A 135 29.73 35.32 -32.78
CA MET A 135 30.74 34.70 -33.67
C MET A 135 30.52 35.06 -35.14
N VAL A 136 29.26 35.13 -35.60
CA VAL A 136 28.93 35.53 -36.97
C VAL A 136 29.27 37.02 -37.21
N ASP A 137 29.00 37.91 -36.25
CA ASP A 137 29.44 39.32 -36.33
C ASP A 137 30.98 39.43 -36.35
N GLY A 138 31.66 38.61 -35.54
CA GLY A 138 33.12 38.48 -35.57
C GLY A 138 33.67 38.03 -36.93
N MET A 139 33.04 37.02 -37.55
CA MET A 139 33.42 36.53 -38.89
C MET A 139 33.12 37.55 -40.00
N LEU A 140 32.01 38.29 -39.93
CA LEU A 140 31.69 39.36 -40.87
C LEU A 140 32.66 40.55 -40.76
N ARG A 141 33.04 40.92 -39.54
CA ARG A 141 34.08 41.95 -39.28
C ARG A 141 35.46 41.50 -39.73
N GLN A 142 35.82 40.24 -39.53
CA GLN A 142 37.10 39.70 -40.00
C GLN A 142 37.15 39.54 -41.52
N GLY A 143 36.02 39.18 -42.15
CA GLY A 143 35.88 39.14 -43.61
C GLY A 143 35.99 40.53 -44.26
N THR A 144 35.45 41.58 -43.62
CA THR A 144 35.56 42.97 -44.11
C THR A 144 36.96 43.55 -43.94
N LEU A 145 37.73 43.13 -42.92
CA LEU A 145 39.15 43.46 -42.79
C LEU A 145 40.01 42.81 -43.89
N LEU A 146 39.78 41.52 -44.19
CA LEU A 146 40.55 40.80 -45.23
C LEU A 146 40.27 41.29 -46.66
N THR A 147 39.10 41.90 -46.92
CA THR A 147 38.80 42.53 -48.22
C THR A 147 39.36 43.95 -48.35
N ASN A 148 39.67 44.63 -47.24
CA ASN A 148 40.25 45.97 -47.27
C ASN A 148 41.79 45.97 -47.28
N GLU A 149 42.45 44.93 -46.78
CA GLU A 149 43.92 44.82 -46.84
C GLU A 149 44.44 44.30 -48.19
N ASN A 150 43.61 43.66 -49.01
CA ASN A 150 44.01 43.14 -50.33
C ASN A 150 43.82 44.14 -51.50
N PHE A 151 43.53 45.41 -51.22
CA PHE A 151 43.36 46.45 -52.26
C PHE A 151 44.41 47.57 -52.23
N GLN A 152 45.55 47.36 -51.55
CA GLN A 152 46.69 48.31 -51.56
C GLN A 152 48.06 47.75 -51.96
N GLU A 153 48.15 46.52 -52.48
CA GLU A 153 49.36 46.08 -53.19
C GLU A 153 49.00 45.44 -54.53
N GLY A 154 48.99 46.24 -55.60
CA GLY A 154 48.86 45.71 -56.96
C GLY A 154 48.41 46.73 -58.00
N PHE A 155 49.40 47.40 -58.61
CA PHE A 155 49.37 48.39 -59.70
C PHE A 155 49.14 49.86 -59.33
#